data_AF-A0A6P5SHR6-F1
#
_entry.id   AF-A0A6P5SHR6-F1
#
_cell.length_a   1.000
_cell.length_b   1.000
_cell.length_c   1.000
_cell.angle_alpha   90.00
_cell.angle_beta   90.00
_cell.angle_gamma   90.00
#
_symmetry.space_group_name_H-M   'P 1'
#
loop_
_entity.id
_entity.type
_entity.pdbx_description
1 polymer ?
#
loop_
_entity_poly.entity_id
_entity_poly.type
_entity_poly.pdbx_seq_one_letter_code
_entity_poly.pdbx_strand_id
1 'polypeptide(L)'
;MCSISTNRAMNLLSNCVKIQNSVSHGAQSNQTHMNSRLNGSARLMLVSDLDYTMVDHDEPENLSLLRFNALWEANYRHDSLLVFSTGRSPITYKPLRNEKPLLTPDITIMSVGTEIMYGYGEAMVPDDGWKQHLNHKWDRDIVVEETNKFPQLTPQEEGEQRPHKVSFYVEKVVASEIMNVLSQRLEKRGLDVKIIYSSGIALDVLPKGAGKGQALAYLLKKFKLEGKLPYNTLVCGDSGNDAELFSLPEVYGVMVSNAKEELLQWYAENAHRNPNILHATERCAAGIIQAIGNFHLGPNVSPRDIKDFQKCKVKNFSPAHEVVKFYLFYERWRRAKVEKSEQYFQNFKSVFHPLAIFVHPLGVELPIHQCMDAMAKSYGDKQGKQFWTWVDRLSSAQIGSDTWLVKFDKWELNDDELQCSLTTVLMSSKSEVPDAYTWLHMHQTWLDGVELKEPERWVF
;
A
#
# COMPACT_ATOMS: atom_id res chain seq x y z
N MET A 1 -44.44 -8.69 -4.07
CA MET A 1 -43.55 -9.51 -3.22
C MET A 1 -42.15 -8.91 -3.01
N CYS A 2 -41.90 -7.64 -3.37
CA CYS A 2 -40.57 -6.99 -3.19
C CYS A 2 -40.36 -6.20 -1.88
N SER A 3 -41.35 -6.08 -0.99
CA SER A 3 -41.21 -5.28 0.24
C SER A 3 -40.62 -6.05 1.43
N ILE A 4 -40.54 -7.37 1.35
CA ILE A 4 -40.09 -8.24 2.46
C ILE A 4 -38.57 -8.46 2.43
N SER A 5 -37.89 -8.31 1.27
CA SER A 5 -36.43 -8.53 1.18
C SER A 5 -35.60 -7.34 1.68
N THR A 6 -36.08 -6.10 1.51
CA THR A 6 -35.39 -4.88 1.95
C THR A 6 -35.33 -4.76 3.48
N ASN A 7 -36.41 -5.12 4.19
CA ASN A 7 -36.42 -5.15 5.66
C ASN A 7 -35.51 -6.24 6.23
N ARG A 8 -35.32 -7.34 5.51
CA ARG A 8 -34.40 -8.41 5.92
C ARG A 8 -32.94 -8.00 5.74
N ALA A 9 -32.62 -7.26 4.67
CA ALA A 9 -31.30 -6.67 4.43
C ALA A 9 -30.95 -5.56 5.44
N MET A 10 -31.91 -4.69 5.78
CA MET A 10 -31.76 -3.66 6.83
C MET A 10 -31.55 -4.26 8.23
N ASN A 11 -32.25 -5.35 8.55
CA ASN A 11 -32.03 -6.11 9.80
C ASN A 11 -30.69 -6.87 9.82
N LEU A 12 -30.19 -7.30 8.66
CA LEU A 12 -28.84 -7.88 8.54
C LEU A 12 -27.75 -6.81 8.75
N LEU A 13 -27.93 -5.58 8.25
CA LEU A 13 -26.97 -4.49 8.47
C LEU A 13 -26.92 -4.06 9.95
N SER A 14 -28.06 -3.88 10.60
CA SER A 14 -28.11 -3.53 12.03
C SER A 14 -27.56 -4.64 12.94
N ASN A 15 -27.72 -5.92 12.57
CA ASN A 15 -27.10 -7.03 13.28
C ASN A 15 -25.59 -7.19 12.95
N CYS A 16 -25.16 -6.92 11.72
CA CYS A 16 -23.73 -6.93 11.35
C CYS A 16 -22.94 -5.81 12.06
N VAL A 17 -23.54 -4.63 12.23
CA VAL A 17 -22.96 -3.52 13.01
C VAL A 17 -22.84 -3.88 14.50
N LYS A 18 -23.81 -4.61 15.07
CA LYS A 18 -23.70 -5.12 16.45
C LYS A 18 -22.63 -6.20 16.61
N ILE A 19 -22.45 -7.06 15.61
CA ILE A 19 -21.39 -8.09 15.63
C ILE A 19 -20.01 -7.44 15.53
N GLN A 20 -19.84 -6.35 14.77
CA GLN A 20 -18.57 -5.60 14.69
C GLN A 20 -18.09 -5.07 16.06
N ASN A 21 -19.00 -4.70 16.96
CA ASN A 21 -18.64 -4.22 18.30
C ASN A 21 -18.31 -5.35 19.30
N SER A 22 -18.57 -6.61 18.95
CA SER A 22 -18.41 -7.77 19.86
C SER A 22 -17.19 -8.66 19.56
N VAL A 23 -16.56 -8.52 18.38
CA VAL A 23 -15.41 -9.35 17.98
C VAL A 23 -14.07 -8.78 18.49
N SER A 24 -14.09 -7.72 19.29
CA SER A 24 -12.86 -7.11 19.82
C SER A 24 -12.26 -7.83 21.03
N HIS A 25 -12.92 -8.80 21.68
CA HIS A 25 -12.36 -9.48 22.87
C HIS A 25 -12.51 -11.01 22.79
N GLY A 26 -11.43 -11.66 22.38
CA GLY A 26 -11.28 -13.12 22.39
C GLY A 26 -9.82 -13.52 22.29
N ALA A 27 -9.08 -13.38 23.39
CA ALA A 27 -7.73 -13.93 23.51
C ALA A 27 -7.81 -15.46 23.69
N GLN A 28 -7.20 -16.24 22.79
CA GLN A 28 -6.59 -17.53 23.14
C GLN A 28 -5.67 -18.15 22.07
N SER A 29 -4.47 -18.50 22.56
CA SER A 29 -3.50 -19.53 22.12
C SER A 29 -2.40 -19.20 21.08
N ASN A 30 -1.17 -19.56 21.49
CA ASN A 30 0.13 -19.29 20.88
C ASN A 30 0.38 -20.02 19.55
N GLN A 31 -0.16 -19.50 18.45
CA GLN A 31 0.37 -19.72 17.09
C GLN A 31 0.18 -18.42 16.32
N THR A 32 1.29 -17.76 15.94
CA THR A 32 1.33 -16.57 15.08
C THR A 32 0.88 -16.94 13.66
N HIS A 33 -0.41 -17.21 13.51
CA HIS A 33 -1.02 -17.34 12.20
C HIS A 33 -0.87 -16.00 11.49
N MET A 34 -0.20 -16.04 10.34
CA MET A 34 -0.28 -14.99 9.34
C MET A 34 -1.78 -14.84 9.01
N ASN A 35 -2.45 -13.85 9.59
CA ASN A 35 -3.84 -13.51 9.26
C ASN A 35 -3.82 -12.89 7.86
N SER A 36 -3.58 -13.75 6.88
CA SER A 36 -3.56 -13.42 5.47
C SER A 36 -4.98 -13.11 5.05
N ARG A 37 -5.18 -11.93 4.47
CA ARG A 37 -6.40 -11.55 3.74
C ARG A 37 -6.87 -12.63 2.75
N LEU A 38 -5.91 -13.37 2.22
CA LEU A 38 -6.08 -14.36 1.17
C LEU A 38 -6.16 -15.76 1.78
N ASN A 39 -7.14 -16.53 1.31
CA ASN A 39 -7.30 -17.93 1.69
C ASN A 39 -6.33 -18.89 0.96
N GLY A 40 -5.59 -18.41 -0.04
CA GLY A 40 -4.64 -19.21 -0.84
C GLY A 40 -3.46 -18.39 -1.35
N SER A 41 -2.73 -18.95 -2.32
CA SER A 41 -1.61 -18.26 -2.98
C SER A 41 -2.04 -16.95 -3.64
N ALA A 42 -1.28 -15.89 -3.39
CA ALA A 42 -1.46 -14.61 -4.06
C ALA A 42 -1.12 -14.73 -5.55
N ARG A 43 -1.90 -14.08 -6.41
CA ARG A 43 -1.59 -13.97 -7.84
C ARG A 43 -0.26 -13.25 -8.06
N LEU A 44 -0.07 -12.16 -7.32
CA LEU A 44 1.13 -11.35 -7.32
C LEU A 44 1.46 -10.95 -5.88
N MET A 45 2.72 -11.06 -5.49
CA MET A 45 3.28 -10.37 -4.35
C MET A 45 4.15 -9.23 -4.87
N LEU A 46 3.77 -7.99 -4.61
CA LEU A 46 4.53 -6.80 -4.98
C LEU A 46 5.31 -6.31 -3.75
N VAL A 47 6.62 -6.32 -3.84
CA VAL A 47 7.55 -5.93 -2.77
C VAL A 47 8.29 -4.68 -3.20
N SER A 48 7.91 -3.54 -2.64
CA SER A 48 8.47 -2.25 -3.05
C SER A 48 9.20 -1.58 -1.92
N ASP A 49 10.38 -1.05 -2.21
CA ASP A 49 10.91 0.06 -1.42
C ASP A 49 9.98 1.28 -1.46
N LEU A 50 10.13 2.19 -0.51
CA LEU A 50 9.29 3.37 -0.36
C LEU A 50 9.94 4.61 -0.96
N ASP A 51 10.99 5.12 -0.33
CA ASP A 51 11.59 6.41 -0.65
C ASP A 51 12.28 6.36 -2.01
N TYR A 52 11.87 7.24 -2.94
CA TYR A 52 12.34 7.26 -4.33
C TYR A 52 12.01 5.98 -5.14
N THR A 53 11.21 5.05 -4.61
CA THR A 53 10.70 3.88 -5.35
C THR A 53 9.18 3.90 -5.48
N MET A 54 8.44 3.80 -4.38
CA MET A 54 6.97 3.95 -4.40
C MET A 54 6.59 5.43 -4.28
N VAL A 55 7.28 6.16 -3.42
CA VAL A 55 7.08 7.58 -3.12
C VAL A 55 8.10 8.40 -3.89
N ASP A 56 7.64 9.39 -4.62
CA ASP A 56 8.53 10.41 -5.17
C ASP A 56 8.54 11.64 -4.25
N HIS A 57 9.69 11.91 -3.63
CA HIS A 57 9.87 13.07 -2.76
C HIS A 57 10.03 14.37 -3.56
N ASP A 58 10.34 14.26 -4.85
CA ASP A 58 10.51 15.42 -5.73
C ASP A 58 9.19 15.78 -6.46
N GLU A 59 8.12 15.00 -6.26
CA GLU A 59 6.80 15.20 -6.89
C GLU A 59 5.71 15.50 -5.84
N PRO A 60 5.40 16.77 -5.55
CA PRO A 60 4.49 17.14 -4.46
C PRO A 60 3.04 16.69 -4.70
N GLU A 61 2.62 16.51 -5.96
CA GLU A 61 1.26 16.09 -6.30
C GLU A 61 1.01 14.59 -6.06
N ASN A 62 2.06 13.77 -5.87
CA ASN A 62 2.01 12.32 -5.70
C ASN A 62 1.20 11.60 -6.81
N LEU A 63 1.14 12.15 -8.03
CA LEU A 63 0.32 11.66 -9.13
C LEU A 63 0.68 10.21 -9.49
N SER A 64 1.96 9.85 -9.54
CA SER A 64 2.39 8.48 -9.85
C SER A 64 1.95 7.48 -8.77
N LEU A 65 2.04 7.89 -7.50
CA LEU A 65 1.56 7.09 -6.37
C LEU A 65 0.03 6.94 -6.42
N LEU A 66 -0.73 8.02 -6.66
CA LEU A 66 -2.19 7.95 -6.81
C LEU A 66 -2.62 7.11 -8.02
N ARG A 67 -1.85 7.10 -9.11
CA ARG A 67 -2.07 6.19 -10.25
C ARG A 67 -1.88 4.74 -9.83
N PHE A 68 -0.83 4.44 -9.06
CA PHE A 68 -0.61 3.09 -8.52
C PHE A 68 -1.74 2.68 -7.58
N ASN A 69 -2.16 3.56 -6.66
CA ASN A 69 -3.26 3.27 -5.72
C ASN A 69 -4.54 2.85 -6.44
N ALA A 70 -4.97 3.65 -7.42
CA ALA A 70 -6.15 3.35 -8.22
C ALA A 70 -6.01 2.04 -9.00
N LEU A 71 -4.83 1.73 -9.52
CA LEU A 71 -4.56 0.46 -10.22
C LEU A 71 -4.66 -0.73 -9.25
N TRP A 72 -4.00 -0.62 -8.10
CA TRP A 72 -3.88 -1.67 -7.11
C TRP A 72 -5.24 -2.04 -6.51
N GLU A 73 -5.97 -1.05 -6.00
CA GLU A 73 -7.28 -1.26 -5.37
C GLU A 73 -8.31 -1.81 -6.35
N ALA A 74 -8.28 -1.37 -7.61
CA ALA A 74 -9.24 -1.83 -8.62
C ALA A 74 -8.95 -3.25 -9.14
N ASN A 75 -7.67 -3.66 -9.26
CA ASN A 75 -7.29 -4.85 -10.03
C ASN A 75 -6.46 -5.89 -9.28
N TYR A 76 -5.82 -5.55 -8.17
CA TYR A 76 -4.84 -6.43 -7.51
C TYR A 76 -5.20 -6.74 -6.08
N ARG A 77 -5.73 -5.76 -5.34
CA ARG A 77 -5.93 -5.92 -3.90
C ARG A 77 -6.68 -7.19 -3.56
N HIS A 78 -7.77 -7.54 -4.26
CA HIS A 78 -8.57 -8.71 -3.94
C HIS A 78 -7.80 -10.06 -3.92
N ASP A 79 -6.75 -10.23 -4.75
CA ASP A 79 -6.06 -11.52 -4.94
C ASP A 79 -4.52 -11.45 -4.85
N SER A 80 -3.97 -10.28 -4.55
CA SER A 80 -2.51 -10.00 -4.56
C SER A 80 -2.05 -9.37 -3.24
N LEU A 81 -0.77 -9.52 -2.87
CA LEU A 81 -0.20 -9.00 -1.63
C LEU A 81 0.69 -7.79 -1.90
N LEU A 82 0.51 -6.73 -1.11
CA LEU A 82 1.36 -5.56 -1.11
C LEU A 82 2.34 -5.61 0.08
N VAL A 83 3.63 -5.55 -0.21
CA VAL A 83 4.69 -5.54 0.80
C VAL A 83 5.52 -4.28 0.63
N PHE A 84 5.66 -3.50 1.70
CA PHE A 84 6.62 -2.40 1.71
C PHE A 84 7.93 -2.86 2.35
N SER A 85 9.04 -2.72 1.63
CA SER A 85 10.37 -3.13 2.02
C SER A 85 11.31 -1.93 2.10
N THR A 86 11.32 -1.24 3.23
CA THR A 86 11.92 0.09 3.40
C THR A 86 13.13 0.10 4.34
N GLY A 87 14.01 1.09 4.13
CA GLY A 87 15.05 1.44 5.09
C GLY A 87 14.52 2.11 6.36
N ARG A 88 13.33 2.74 6.29
CA ARG A 88 12.68 3.41 7.42
C ARG A 88 12.40 2.44 8.56
N SER A 89 12.53 2.93 9.78
CA SER A 89 12.09 2.22 10.97
C SER A 89 10.58 2.30 11.18
N PRO A 90 10.02 1.49 12.09
CA PRO A 90 8.61 1.63 12.48
C PRO A 90 8.27 3.06 12.95
N ILE A 91 9.25 3.76 13.53
CA ILE A 91 9.09 5.13 14.02
C ILE A 91 9.02 6.11 12.86
N THR A 92 9.88 5.98 11.84
CA THR A 92 9.96 6.91 10.70
C THR A 92 9.03 6.55 9.54
N TYR A 93 8.49 5.33 9.52
CA TYR A 93 7.44 4.91 8.59
C TYR A 93 6.08 5.54 8.89
N LYS A 94 5.70 5.64 10.18
CA LYS A 94 4.38 6.17 10.56
C LYS A 94 4.14 7.61 10.07
N PRO A 95 5.09 8.57 10.23
CA PRO A 95 4.95 9.91 9.66
C PRO A 95 4.79 9.91 8.15
N LEU A 96 5.56 9.10 7.41
CA LEU A 96 5.45 9.02 5.95
C LEU A 96 4.04 8.63 5.50
N ARG A 97 3.40 7.69 6.21
CA ARG A 97 2.00 7.30 5.95
C ARG A 97 0.99 8.42 6.17
N ASN A 98 1.31 9.38 7.03
CA ASN A 98 0.45 10.54 7.29
C ASN A 98 0.70 11.66 6.26
N GLU A 99 1.92 11.75 5.74
CA GLU A 99 2.34 12.77 4.77
C GLU A 99 2.00 12.42 3.32
N LYS A 100 2.01 11.12 2.99
CA LYS A 100 1.86 10.63 1.62
C LYS A 100 0.62 9.75 1.49
N PRO A 101 -0.06 9.73 0.34
CA PRO A 101 -1.23 8.89 0.10
C PRO A 101 -0.82 7.42 -0.10
N LEU A 102 -0.20 6.80 0.90
CA LEU A 102 0.22 5.41 0.85
C LEU A 102 -0.96 4.49 1.14
N LEU A 103 -1.11 3.44 0.33
CA LEU A 103 -2.00 2.33 0.66
C LEU A 103 -1.53 1.59 1.91
N THR A 104 -2.46 0.94 2.59
CA THR A 104 -2.14 0.01 3.67
C THR A 104 -1.58 -1.29 3.07
N PRO A 105 -0.31 -1.63 3.35
CA PRO A 105 0.28 -2.88 2.88
C PRO A 105 -0.27 -4.07 3.68
N ASP A 106 -0.08 -5.29 3.18
CA ASP A 106 -0.36 -6.52 3.91
C ASP A 106 0.82 -6.88 4.84
N ILE A 107 2.06 -6.52 4.45
CA ILE A 107 3.29 -6.81 5.19
C ILE A 107 4.25 -5.62 5.08
N THR A 108 4.99 -5.35 6.14
CA THR A 108 6.11 -4.41 6.10
C THR A 108 7.41 -5.09 6.50
N ILE A 109 8.43 -4.90 5.69
CA ILE A 109 9.83 -5.21 5.94
C ILE A 109 10.50 -3.85 6.19
N MET A 110 10.83 -3.54 7.44
CA MET A 110 11.34 -2.24 7.88
C MET A 110 12.81 -2.34 8.32
N SER A 111 13.44 -1.18 8.50
CA SER A 111 14.81 -1.06 8.99
C SER A 111 15.78 -1.94 8.20
N VAL A 112 15.69 -1.85 6.88
CA VAL A 112 16.54 -2.61 5.92
C VAL A 112 16.39 -4.12 6.11
N GLY A 113 15.18 -4.57 6.43
CA GLY A 113 14.84 -5.98 6.59
C GLY A 113 15.21 -6.59 7.94
N THR A 114 15.39 -5.77 8.97
CA THR A 114 15.61 -6.26 10.34
C THR A 114 14.31 -6.45 11.11
N GLU A 115 13.22 -5.82 10.67
CA GLU A 115 11.90 -5.93 11.30
C GLU A 115 10.87 -6.35 10.25
N ILE A 116 10.19 -7.48 10.47
CA ILE A 116 9.03 -7.90 9.66
C ILE A 116 7.80 -7.72 10.53
N MET A 117 6.76 -7.08 9.99
CA MET A 117 5.49 -6.91 10.67
C MET A 117 4.31 -7.27 9.77
N TYR A 118 3.29 -7.87 10.37
CA TYR A 118 2.04 -8.25 9.72
C TYR A 118 0.87 -7.44 10.26
N GLY A 119 -0.10 -7.12 9.42
CA GLY A 119 -1.37 -6.54 9.85
C GLY A 119 -1.82 -5.37 9.00
N TYR A 120 -2.93 -4.77 9.42
CA TYR A 120 -3.55 -3.63 8.72
C TYR A 120 -3.51 -2.39 9.60
N GLY A 121 -2.88 -1.32 9.10
CA GLY A 121 -2.91 -0.01 9.76
C GLY A 121 -2.09 0.03 11.06
N GLU A 122 -2.70 0.44 12.17
CA GLU A 122 -1.99 0.71 13.43
C GLU A 122 -1.66 -0.55 14.25
N ALA A 123 -2.31 -1.68 13.97
CA ALA A 123 -2.09 -2.96 14.68
C ALA A 123 -1.07 -3.85 13.96
N MET A 124 0.11 -3.31 13.65
CA MET A 124 1.21 -4.09 13.06
C MET A 124 1.85 -4.98 14.13
N VAL A 125 1.85 -6.30 13.89
CA VAL A 125 2.38 -7.31 14.80
C VAL A 125 3.75 -7.79 14.30
N PRO A 126 4.82 -7.69 15.11
CA PRO A 126 6.14 -8.19 14.73
C PRO A 126 6.18 -9.71 14.47
N ASP A 127 7.02 -10.14 13.54
CA ASP A 127 7.37 -11.56 13.39
C ASP A 127 8.43 -11.97 14.43
N ASP A 128 8.00 -12.61 15.51
CA ASP A 128 8.90 -13.11 16.55
C ASP A 128 9.89 -14.17 16.05
N GLY A 129 9.52 -14.96 15.05
CA GLY A 129 10.39 -15.97 14.44
C GLY A 129 11.55 -15.32 13.68
N TRP A 130 11.28 -14.23 12.94
CA TRP A 130 12.29 -13.42 12.29
C TRP A 130 13.21 -12.74 13.31
N LYS A 131 12.63 -12.13 14.35
CA LYS A 131 13.41 -11.53 15.44
C LYS A 131 14.37 -12.52 16.10
N GLN A 132 13.91 -13.74 16.37
CA GLN A 132 14.76 -14.80 16.92
C GLN A 132 15.83 -15.26 15.93
N HIS A 133 15.49 -15.38 14.64
CA HIS A 133 16.44 -15.72 13.59
C HIS A 133 17.63 -14.76 13.55
N LEU A 134 17.37 -13.45 13.70
CA LEU A 134 18.39 -12.41 13.67
C LEU A 134 19.29 -12.32 14.91
N ASN A 135 18.93 -12.97 16.01
CA ASN A 135 19.78 -13.02 17.21
C ASN A 135 21.03 -13.90 17.03
N HIS A 136 21.08 -14.72 15.98
CA HIS A 136 22.21 -15.63 15.78
C HIS A 136 23.50 -14.85 15.52
N LYS A 137 24.48 -15.00 16.43
CA LYS A 137 25.79 -14.32 16.39
C LYS A 137 25.69 -12.81 16.17
N TRP A 138 24.69 -12.21 16.80
CA TRP A 138 24.49 -10.78 16.82
C TRP A 138 24.61 -10.27 18.25
N ASP A 139 25.44 -9.25 18.45
CA ASP A 139 25.54 -8.48 19.68
C ASP A 139 25.65 -7.01 19.32
N ARG A 140 24.58 -6.26 19.61
CA ARG A 140 24.48 -4.85 19.27
C ARG A 140 25.49 -4.00 20.04
N ASP A 141 25.77 -4.34 21.29
CA ASP A 141 26.63 -3.53 22.15
C ASP A 141 28.08 -3.61 21.68
N ILE A 142 28.52 -4.79 21.22
CA ILE A 142 29.83 -4.97 20.58
C ILE A 142 29.91 -4.18 19.27
N VAL A 143 28.84 -4.16 18.47
CA VAL A 143 28.80 -3.36 17.23
C VAL A 143 28.94 -1.87 17.53
N VAL A 144 28.22 -1.36 18.53
CA VAL A 144 28.35 0.04 18.98
C VAL A 144 29.76 0.32 19.53
N GLU A 145 30.33 -0.60 20.31
CA GLU A 145 31.70 -0.47 20.83
C GLU A 145 32.73 -0.33 19.70
N GLU A 146 32.67 -1.18 18.68
CA GLU A 146 33.63 -1.17 17.56
C GLU A 146 33.43 0.03 16.63
N THR A 147 32.18 0.40 16.35
CA THR A 147 31.84 1.54 15.47
C THR A 147 32.25 2.88 16.08
N ASN A 148 32.16 3.04 17.41
CA ASN A 148 32.65 4.24 18.11
C ASN A 148 34.16 4.50 17.96
N LYS A 149 34.94 3.52 17.49
CA LYS A 149 36.38 3.65 17.23
C LYS A 149 36.67 4.31 15.87
N PHE A 150 35.65 4.65 15.08
CA PHE A 150 35.77 5.28 13.76
C PHE A 150 35.23 6.72 13.81
N PRO A 151 36.10 7.75 13.89
CA PRO A 151 35.66 9.14 13.97
C PRO A 151 34.93 9.64 12.70
N GLN A 152 35.05 8.92 11.58
CA GLN A 152 34.36 9.22 10.32
C GLN A 152 32.89 8.79 10.32
N LEU A 153 32.47 7.93 11.26
CA LEU A 153 31.08 7.48 11.36
C LEU A 153 30.29 8.45 12.24
N THR A 154 29.31 9.13 11.66
CA THR A 154 28.36 9.96 12.41
C THR A 154 27.08 9.15 12.66
N PRO A 155 26.68 8.88 13.91
CA PRO A 155 25.44 8.13 14.17
C PRO A 155 24.21 8.82 13.55
N GLN A 156 23.33 8.04 12.94
CA GLN A 156 21.98 8.51 12.57
C GLN A 156 21.11 8.70 13.82
N GLU A 157 19.95 9.33 13.64
CA GLU A 157 18.98 9.64 14.66
C GLU A 157 18.58 8.41 15.49
N GLU A 158 18.19 8.62 16.75
CA GLU A 158 17.81 7.54 17.68
C GLU A 158 16.72 6.63 17.11
N GLY A 159 15.77 7.19 16.35
CA GLY A 159 14.70 6.43 15.69
C GLY A 159 15.19 5.44 14.62
N GLU A 160 16.41 5.61 14.09
CA GLU A 160 17.04 4.74 13.11
C GLU A 160 17.97 3.68 13.74
N GLN A 161 18.24 3.81 15.04
CA GLN A 161 18.98 2.82 15.82
C GLN A 161 18.02 1.74 16.35
N ARG A 162 18.15 0.50 15.88
CA ARG A 162 17.21 -0.59 16.21
C ARG A 162 17.93 -1.77 16.88
N PRO A 163 17.20 -2.75 17.45
CA PRO A 163 17.82 -3.90 18.10
C PRO A 163 18.79 -4.70 17.21
N HIS A 164 18.52 -4.74 15.90
CA HIS A 164 19.32 -5.46 14.90
C HIS A 164 19.87 -4.54 13.79
N LYS A 165 19.92 -3.22 14.02
CA LYS A 165 20.45 -2.22 13.08
C LYS A 165 21.18 -1.11 13.82
N VAL A 166 22.44 -0.86 13.45
CA VAL A 166 23.21 0.30 13.90
C VAL A 166 23.60 1.12 12.68
N SER A 167 23.17 2.38 12.63
CA SER A 167 23.19 3.19 11.41
C SER A 167 24.01 4.47 11.54
N PHE A 168 24.72 4.81 10.47
CA PHE A 168 25.63 5.96 10.42
C PHE A 168 25.50 6.72 9.10
N TYR A 169 25.97 7.96 9.10
CA TYR A 169 26.37 8.71 7.92
C TYR A 169 27.88 8.62 7.75
N VAL A 170 28.32 8.40 6.50
CA VAL A 170 29.73 8.29 6.12
C VAL A 170 29.94 8.78 4.69
N GLU A 171 31.06 9.47 4.44
CA GLU A 171 31.40 9.91 3.09
C GLU A 171 31.80 8.73 2.18
N LYS A 172 31.34 8.75 0.92
CA LYS A 172 31.60 7.71 -0.10
C LYS A 172 33.07 7.33 -0.21
N VAL A 173 33.97 8.31 -0.08
CA VAL A 173 35.43 8.13 -0.28
C VAL A 173 36.09 7.24 0.77
N VAL A 174 35.56 7.19 2.00
CA VAL A 174 36.10 6.38 3.11
C VAL A 174 35.24 5.17 3.46
N ALA A 175 34.00 5.11 2.96
CA ALA A 175 33.03 4.07 3.28
C ALA A 175 33.58 2.65 3.05
N SER A 176 34.17 2.38 1.87
CA SER A 176 34.68 1.04 1.51
C SER A 176 35.79 0.56 2.43
N GLU A 177 36.73 1.44 2.80
CA GLU A 177 37.81 1.10 3.74
C GLU A 177 37.26 0.78 5.14
N ILE A 178 36.35 1.63 5.64
CA ILE A 178 35.71 1.42 6.94
C ILE A 178 34.94 0.11 6.97
N MET A 179 34.14 -0.18 5.94
CA MET A 179 33.39 -1.44 5.82
C MET A 179 34.31 -2.66 5.92
N ASN A 180 35.44 -2.65 5.19
CA ASN A 180 36.39 -3.75 5.20
C ASN A 180 37.03 -3.96 6.59
N VAL A 181 37.50 -2.88 7.23
CA VAL A 181 38.14 -2.96 8.55
C VAL A 181 37.14 -3.34 9.64
N LEU A 182 35.95 -2.73 9.64
CA LEU A 182 34.90 -2.97 10.62
C LEU A 182 34.40 -4.42 10.54
N SER A 183 34.17 -4.93 9.33
CA SER A 183 33.75 -6.33 9.12
C SER A 183 34.74 -7.32 9.75
N GLN A 184 36.05 -7.15 9.51
CA GLN A 184 37.09 -8.00 10.09
C GLN A 184 37.17 -7.91 11.62
N ARG A 185 36.96 -6.71 12.20
CA ARG A 185 36.95 -6.53 13.67
C ARG A 185 35.78 -7.25 14.31
N LEU A 186 34.60 -7.12 13.73
CA LEU A 186 33.37 -7.75 14.24
C LEU A 186 33.44 -9.28 14.11
N GLU A 187 33.98 -9.79 12.99
CA GLU A 187 34.21 -11.23 12.82
C GLU A 187 35.18 -11.80 13.87
N LYS A 188 36.28 -11.08 14.18
CA LYS A 188 37.22 -11.46 15.26
C LYS A 188 36.58 -11.46 16.65
N ARG A 189 35.50 -10.70 16.84
CA ARG A 189 34.68 -10.67 18.06
C ARG A 189 33.60 -11.76 18.07
N GLY A 190 33.55 -12.63 17.06
CA GLY A 190 32.61 -13.74 16.96
C GLY A 190 31.24 -13.37 16.39
N LEU A 191 31.11 -12.18 15.78
CA LEU A 191 29.86 -11.71 15.19
C LEU A 191 29.81 -12.00 13.69
N ASP A 192 28.64 -12.44 13.22
CA ASP A 192 28.36 -12.57 11.80
C ASP A 192 27.53 -11.35 11.37
N VAL A 193 28.18 -10.38 10.74
CA VAL A 193 27.54 -9.11 10.33
C VAL A 193 27.48 -8.94 8.81
N LYS A 194 26.59 -8.06 8.38
CA LYS A 194 26.50 -7.49 7.04
C LYS A 194 26.54 -5.97 7.19
N ILE A 195 27.33 -5.32 6.34
CA ILE A 195 27.42 -3.86 6.30
C ILE A 195 26.90 -3.41 4.95
N ILE A 196 25.88 -2.55 4.94
CA ILE A 196 25.23 -2.04 3.73
C ILE A 196 25.53 -0.55 3.61
N TYR A 197 26.00 -0.13 2.44
CA TYR A 197 26.11 1.28 2.09
C TYR A 197 25.04 1.63 1.06
N SER A 198 24.29 2.71 1.29
CA SER A 198 23.16 3.09 0.43
C SER A 198 22.93 4.60 0.39
N SER A 199 22.21 5.04 -0.64
CA SER A 199 21.81 6.44 -0.84
C SER A 199 23.00 7.42 -0.87
N GLY A 200 24.19 6.92 -1.20
CA GLY A 200 25.41 7.72 -1.29
C GLY A 200 25.94 8.31 0.03
N ILE A 201 25.39 7.94 1.20
CA ILE A 201 25.86 8.44 2.50
C ILE A 201 25.55 7.52 3.69
N ALA A 202 24.52 6.68 3.61
CA ALA A 202 24.08 5.86 4.74
C ALA A 202 24.87 4.56 4.82
N LEU A 203 25.33 4.21 6.03
CA LEU A 203 25.98 2.94 6.34
C LEU A 203 25.25 2.24 7.48
N ASP A 204 24.77 1.02 7.23
CA ASP A 204 24.03 0.20 8.17
C ASP A 204 24.81 -1.06 8.53
N VAL A 205 25.00 -1.33 9.82
CA VAL A 205 25.55 -2.58 10.34
C VAL A 205 24.41 -3.45 10.87
N LEU A 206 24.24 -4.62 10.27
CA LEU A 206 23.15 -5.55 10.51
C LEU A 206 23.69 -6.97 10.81
N PRO A 207 22.89 -7.88 11.38
CA PRO A 207 23.19 -9.32 11.37
C PRO A 207 23.37 -9.83 9.94
N LYS A 208 24.24 -10.81 9.72
CA LYS A 208 24.51 -11.35 8.37
C LYS A 208 23.27 -11.92 7.68
N GLY A 209 22.35 -12.50 8.45
CA GLY A 209 21.06 -13.01 7.98
C GLY A 209 19.99 -11.95 7.75
N ALA A 210 20.23 -10.67 8.06
CA ALA A 210 19.30 -9.58 7.79
C ALA A 210 19.46 -9.03 6.35
N GLY A 211 18.72 -7.97 6.02
CA GLY A 211 18.68 -7.36 4.70
C GLY A 211 17.33 -7.56 4.02
N LYS A 212 16.95 -6.65 3.12
CA LYS A 212 15.67 -6.70 2.39
C LYS A 212 15.49 -8.03 1.63
N GLY A 213 16.55 -8.50 0.96
CA GLY A 213 16.54 -9.78 0.25
C GLY A 213 16.36 -11.00 1.17
N GLN A 214 17.07 -11.03 2.32
CA GLN A 214 16.95 -12.14 3.27
C GLN A 214 15.59 -12.16 3.97
N ALA A 215 15.04 -11.00 4.30
CA ALA A 215 13.70 -10.89 4.86
C ALA A 215 12.64 -11.41 3.87
N LEU A 216 12.76 -11.06 2.58
CA LEU A 216 11.86 -11.58 1.54
C LEU A 216 12.06 -13.10 1.34
N ALA A 217 13.29 -13.61 1.33
CA ALA A 217 13.56 -15.04 1.26
C ALA A 217 12.93 -15.81 2.43
N TYR A 218 12.99 -15.26 3.63
CA TYR A 218 12.33 -15.79 4.82
C TYR A 218 10.80 -15.85 4.64
N LEU A 219 10.18 -14.76 4.16
CA LEU A 219 8.74 -14.72 3.88
C LEU A 219 8.32 -15.76 2.83
N LEU A 220 9.05 -15.84 1.70
CA LEU A 220 8.75 -16.81 0.64
C LEU A 220 8.87 -18.25 1.15
N LYS A 221 9.88 -18.54 1.98
CA LYS A 221 10.00 -19.85 2.65
C LYS A 221 8.81 -20.13 3.56
N LYS A 222 8.38 -19.15 4.36
CA LYS A 222 7.20 -19.28 5.24
C LYS A 222 5.93 -19.56 4.43
N PHE A 223 5.67 -18.79 3.38
CA PHE A 223 4.53 -19.04 2.47
C PHE A 223 4.58 -20.41 1.82
N LYS A 224 5.76 -20.88 1.41
CA LYS A 224 5.92 -22.23 0.83
C LYS A 224 5.55 -23.32 1.85
N LEU A 225 5.97 -23.18 3.10
CA LEU A 225 5.62 -24.12 4.17
C LEU A 225 4.11 -24.12 4.48
N GLU A 226 3.46 -22.97 4.33
CA GLU A 226 2.01 -22.83 4.49
C GLU A 226 1.19 -23.24 3.24
N GLY A 227 1.85 -23.65 2.15
CA GLY A 227 1.18 -23.99 0.89
C GLY A 227 0.55 -22.78 0.18
N LYS A 228 1.06 -21.57 0.45
CA LYS A 228 0.53 -20.28 -0.04
C LYS A 228 1.58 -19.45 -0.79
N LEU A 229 2.59 -20.11 -1.37
CA LEU A 229 3.63 -19.43 -2.15
C LEU A 229 2.97 -18.59 -3.26
N PRO A 230 3.25 -17.27 -3.36
CA PRO A 230 2.72 -16.44 -4.44
C PRO A 230 3.10 -16.98 -5.82
N TYR A 231 2.21 -16.86 -6.80
CA TYR A 231 2.50 -17.30 -8.17
C TYR A 231 3.56 -16.45 -8.85
N ASN A 232 3.57 -15.15 -8.56
CA ASN A 232 4.55 -14.20 -9.06
C ASN A 232 5.01 -13.30 -7.92
N THR A 233 6.28 -12.92 -7.93
CA THR A 233 6.83 -11.91 -7.02
C THR A 233 7.50 -10.82 -7.85
N LEU A 234 7.11 -9.57 -7.65
CA LEU A 234 7.74 -8.39 -8.26
C LEU A 234 8.42 -7.58 -7.17
N VAL A 235 9.75 -7.44 -7.25
CA VAL A 235 10.55 -6.59 -6.36
C VAL A 235 10.83 -5.24 -7.04
N CYS A 236 10.77 -4.16 -6.27
CA CYS A 236 10.99 -2.79 -6.76
C CYS A 236 11.96 -2.06 -5.83
N GLY A 237 12.96 -1.38 -6.40
CA GLY A 237 13.95 -0.63 -5.62
C GLY A 237 14.68 0.44 -6.44
N ASP A 238 15.39 1.31 -5.74
CA ASP A 238 16.17 2.42 -6.32
C ASP A 238 17.62 2.46 -5.82
N SER A 239 17.95 1.85 -4.68
CA SER A 239 19.25 2.08 -4.03
C SER A 239 19.98 0.79 -3.60
N GLY A 240 21.20 0.94 -3.05
CA GLY A 240 22.07 -0.19 -2.73
C GLY A 240 21.48 -1.18 -1.72
N ASN A 241 20.59 -0.73 -0.84
CA ASN A 241 19.94 -1.61 0.14
C ASN A 241 18.89 -2.54 -0.50
N ASP A 242 18.50 -2.30 -1.75
CA ASP A 242 17.56 -3.11 -2.52
C ASP A 242 18.23 -4.21 -3.35
N ALA A 243 19.54 -4.12 -3.60
CA ALA A 243 20.28 -5.00 -4.51
C ALA A 243 20.03 -6.51 -4.25
N GLU A 244 19.93 -6.91 -2.97
CA GLU A 244 19.68 -8.30 -2.60
C GLU A 244 18.29 -8.81 -2.99
N LEU A 245 17.29 -7.93 -3.11
CA LEU A 245 15.94 -8.31 -3.58
C LEU A 245 16.01 -8.89 -5.00
N PHE A 246 16.82 -8.27 -5.86
CA PHE A 246 17.00 -8.67 -7.26
C PHE A 246 17.83 -9.94 -7.43
N SER A 247 18.54 -10.38 -6.38
CA SER A 247 19.36 -11.59 -6.39
C SER A 247 18.57 -12.85 -6.09
N LEU A 248 17.31 -12.72 -5.65
CA LEU A 248 16.47 -13.86 -5.30
C LEU A 248 16.07 -14.64 -6.57
N PRO A 249 16.04 -15.98 -6.51
CA PRO A 249 15.56 -16.78 -7.63
C PRO A 249 14.04 -16.57 -7.81
N GLU A 250 13.57 -16.73 -9.05
CA GLU A 250 12.13 -16.75 -9.38
C GLU A 250 11.37 -15.45 -9.05
N VAL A 251 12.07 -14.33 -8.93
CA VAL A 251 11.45 -13.00 -8.83
C VAL A 251 11.58 -12.23 -10.14
N TYR A 252 10.58 -11.39 -10.41
CA TYR A 252 10.70 -10.28 -11.34
C TYR A 252 11.22 -9.06 -10.56
N GLY A 253 12.09 -8.27 -11.17
CA GLY A 253 12.66 -7.08 -10.55
C GLY A 253 12.51 -5.85 -11.43
N VAL A 254 12.22 -4.71 -10.82
CA VAL A 254 12.29 -3.40 -11.47
C VAL A 254 13.15 -2.43 -10.68
N MET A 255 14.17 -1.88 -11.34
CA MET A 255 14.87 -0.68 -10.89
C MET A 255 14.19 0.50 -11.56
N VAL A 256 13.71 1.46 -10.77
CA VAL A 256 13.07 2.67 -11.30
C VAL A 256 14.10 3.57 -11.99
N SER A 257 13.67 4.42 -12.93
CA SER A 257 14.61 5.20 -13.75
C SER A 257 15.48 6.19 -12.98
N ASN A 258 15.07 6.53 -11.75
CA ASN A 258 15.78 7.38 -10.81
C ASN A 258 16.66 6.58 -9.82
N ALA A 259 16.96 5.31 -10.13
CA ALA A 259 17.85 4.48 -9.32
C ALA A 259 19.24 5.12 -9.15
N LYS A 260 19.81 4.92 -7.96
CA LYS A 260 21.10 5.44 -7.53
C LYS A 260 22.25 4.66 -8.16
N GLU A 261 23.41 5.32 -8.23
CA GLU A 261 24.63 4.81 -8.86
C GLU A 261 25.02 3.42 -8.34
N GLU A 262 24.90 3.19 -7.03
CA GLU A 262 25.30 1.91 -6.43
C GLU A 262 24.42 0.72 -6.88
N LEU A 263 23.12 0.94 -7.11
CA LEU A 263 22.23 -0.12 -7.62
C LEU A 263 22.44 -0.36 -9.12
N LEU A 264 22.67 0.72 -9.88
CA LEU A 264 22.99 0.62 -11.31
C LEU A 264 24.31 -0.10 -11.56
N GLN A 265 25.33 0.17 -10.74
CA GLN A 265 26.60 -0.54 -10.78
C GLN A 265 26.40 -2.02 -10.45
N TRP A 266 25.67 -2.33 -9.38
CA TRP A 266 25.31 -3.70 -9.04
C TRP A 266 24.59 -4.41 -10.20
N TYR A 267 23.64 -3.74 -10.85
CA TYR A 267 22.92 -4.29 -11.99
C TYR A 267 23.83 -4.60 -13.18
N ALA A 268 24.72 -3.67 -13.54
CA ALA A 268 25.69 -3.87 -14.61
C ALA A 268 26.56 -5.11 -14.37
N GLU A 269 26.98 -5.33 -13.13
CA GLU A 269 27.85 -6.45 -12.75
C GLU A 269 27.12 -7.78 -12.61
N ASN A 270 25.89 -7.78 -12.07
CA ASN A 270 25.23 -8.99 -11.58
C ASN A 270 24.00 -9.40 -12.40
N ALA A 271 23.30 -8.45 -13.00
CA ALA A 271 21.92 -8.65 -13.45
C ALA A 271 21.59 -8.15 -14.86
N HIS A 272 22.50 -7.47 -15.57
CA HIS A 272 22.23 -6.86 -16.89
C HIS A 272 21.76 -7.84 -17.98
N ARG A 273 21.99 -9.14 -17.80
CA ARG A 273 21.53 -10.20 -18.72
C ARG A 273 20.32 -10.97 -18.21
N ASN A 274 19.83 -10.65 -17.02
CA ASN A 274 18.69 -11.35 -16.45
C ASN A 274 17.39 -10.79 -17.06
N PRO A 275 16.65 -11.58 -17.87
CA PRO A 275 15.44 -11.11 -18.53
C PRO A 275 14.30 -10.81 -17.55
N ASN A 276 14.41 -11.26 -16.30
CA ASN A 276 13.43 -10.99 -15.24
C ASN A 276 13.73 -9.68 -14.50
N ILE A 277 14.77 -8.93 -14.87
CA ILE A 277 15.10 -7.65 -14.27
C ILE A 277 15.00 -6.55 -15.32
N LEU A 278 14.23 -5.52 -15.00
CA LEU A 278 13.98 -4.36 -15.85
C LEU A 278 14.60 -3.12 -15.20
N HIS A 279 15.39 -2.38 -15.97
CA HIS A 279 15.63 -0.97 -15.67
C HIS A 279 14.54 -0.15 -16.36
N ALA A 280 13.59 0.37 -15.58
CA ALA A 280 12.44 1.10 -16.10
C ALA A 280 12.86 2.45 -16.71
N THR A 281 12.07 2.92 -17.67
CA THR A 281 12.21 4.29 -18.20
C THR A 281 11.43 5.29 -17.34
N GLU A 282 10.42 4.80 -16.62
CA GLU A 282 9.59 5.60 -15.73
C GLU A 282 10.13 5.62 -14.30
N ARG A 283 9.86 6.74 -13.62
CA ARG A 283 10.31 7.05 -12.27
C ARG A 283 9.32 6.55 -11.21
N CYS A 284 9.85 6.15 -10.06
CA CYS A 284 9.09 5.75 -8.88
C CYS A 284 7.89 4.80 -9.20
N ALA A 285 6.71 5.04 -8.64
CA ALA A 285 5.51 4.21 -8.83
C ALA A 285 5.09 4.04 -10.31
N ALA A 286 5.44 4.98 -11.20
CA ALA A 286 5.20 4.81 -12.63
C ALA A 286 6.10 3.71 -13.23
N GLY A 287 7.33 3.57 -12.75
CA GLY A 287 8.23 2.46 -13.08
C GLY A 287 7.70 1.11 -12.63
N ILE A 288 7.06 1.06 -11.46
CA ILE A 288 6.38 -0.15 -10.96
C ILE A 288 5.22 -0.55 -11.89
N ILE A 289 4.38 0.42 -12.29
CA ILE A 289 3.28 0.18 -13.24
C ILE A 289 3.82 -0.29 -14.60
N GLN A 290 4.92 0.32 -15.09
CA GLN A 290 5.60 -0.11 -16.32
C GLN A 290 6.04 -1.57 -16.24
N ALA A 291 6.66 -1.98 -15.12
CA ALA A 291 7.13 -3.34 -14.92
C ALA A 291 6.01 -4.38 -14.90
N ILE A 292 4.88 -4.06 -14.26
CA ILE A 292 3.68 -4.92 -14.28
C ILE A 292 3.28 -5.24 -15.73
N GLY A 293 3.29 -4.23 -16.61
CA GLY A 293 3.00 -4.40 -18.03
C GLY A 293 4.08 -5.20 -18.77
N ASN A 294 5.35 -4.85 -18.56
CA ASN A 294 6.48 -5.48 -19.24
C ASN A 294 6.58 -6.99 -18.96
N PHE A 295 6.37 -7.38 -17.70
CA PHE A 295 6.41 -8.78 -17.26
C PHE A 295 5.06 -9.50 -17.40
N HIS A 296 4.05 -8.85 -17.97
CA HIS A 296 2.71 -9.42 -18.17
C HIS A 296 2.05 -9.93 -16.87
N LEU A 297 2.27 -9.23 -15.76
CA LEU A 297 1.78 -9.60 -14.42
C LEU A 297 0.31 -9.23 -14.17
N GLY A 298 -0.34 -8.60 -15.14
CA GLY A 298 -1.74 -8.23 -15.12
C GLY A 298 -2.01 -6.87 -15.80
N PRO A 299 -3.18 -6.26 -15.57
CA PRO A 299 -3.48 -4.92 -16.08
C PRO A 299 -2.48 -3.88 -15.56
N ASN A 300 -1.97 -3.02 -16.43
CA ASN A 300 -1.01 -1.97 -16.09
C ASN A 300 -1.51 -0.56 -16.47
N VAL A 301 -2.79 -0.41 -16.81
CA VAL A 301 -3.41 0.89 -17.09
C VAL A 301 -4.19 1.32 -15.86
N SER A 302 -3.74 2.39 -15.21
CA SER A 302 -4.44 2.92 -14.04
C SER A 302 -5.82 3.46 -14.45
N PRO A 303 -6.91 3.19 -13.69
CA PRO A 303 -8.19 3.84 -13.89
C PRO A 303 -8.10 5.38 -13.90
N ARG A 304 -7.06 5.92 -13.24
CA ARG A 304 -6.76 7.35 -13.18
C ARG A 304 -6.31 7.95 -14.52
N ASP A 305 -5.75 7.15 -15.41
CA ASP A 305 -5.24 7.56 -16.73
C ASP A 305 -6.36 7.60 -17.79
N ILE A 306 -7.52 7.00 -17.50
CA ILE A 306 -8.63 6.87 -18.43
C ILE A 306 -9.44 8.17 -18.41
N LYS A 307 -9.33 8.98 -19.46
CA LYS A 307 -10.02 10.28 -19.57
C LYS A 307 -11.54 10.14 -19.75
N ASP A 308 -11.96 9.13 -20.51
CA ASP A 308 -13.37 8.89 -20.83
C ASP A 308 -13.87 7.63 -20.11
N PHE A 309 -14.59 7.83 -19.00
CA PHE A 309 -15.15 6.74 -18.20
C PHE A 309 -16.25 5.95 -18.92
N GLN A 310 -16.81 6.47 -20.02
CA GLN A 310 -17.78 5.74 -20.86
C GLN A 310 -17.08 4.78 -21.82
N LYS A 311 -15.84 5.08 -22.22
CA LYS A 311 -15.00 4.22 -23.08
C LYS A 311 -14.09 3.26 -22.31
N CYS A 312 -14.17 3.26 -20.98
CA CYS A 312 -13.44 2.36 -20.11
C CYS A 312 -13.94 0.90 -20.30
N LYS A 313 -13.50 0.24 -21.37
CA LYS A 313 -13.73 -1.18 -21.63
C LYS A 313 -12.75 -2.00 -20.80
N VAL A 314 -13.09 -2.20 -19.53
CA VAL A 314 -12.33 -3.08 -18.64
C VAL A 314 -12.77 -4.51 -18.93
N LYS A 315 -11.82 -5.43 -19.08
CA LYS A 315 -12.15 -6.84 -19.36
C LYS A 315 -12.88 -7.54 -18.19
N ASN A 316 -12.66 -7.07 -16.95
CA ASN A 316 -13.23 -7.62 -15.73
C ASN A 316 -13.72 -6.48 -14.83
N PHE A 317 -15.04 -6.26 -14.74
CA PHE A 317 -15.61 -5.21 -13.88
C PHE A 317 -16.02 -5.78 -12.53
N SER A 318 -15.20 -5.55 -11.52
CA SER A 318 -15.45 -5.98 -10.14
C SER A 318 -16.15 -4.87 -9.32
N PRO A 319 -16.77 -5.19 -8.17
CA PRO A 319 -17.26 -4.17 -7.24
C PRO A 319 -16.15 -3.19 -6.82
N ALA A 320 -14.90 -3.67 -6.73
CA ALA A 320 -13.73 -2.85 -6.46
C ALA A 320 -13.47 -1.81 -7.55
N HIS A 321 -13.56 -2.23 -8.81
CA HIS A 321 -13.39 -1.34 -9.95
C HIS A 321 -14.47 -0.24 -9.98
N GLU A 322 -15.73 -0.60 -9.68
CA GLU A 322 -16.84 0.35 -9.59
C GLU A 322 -16.60 1.42 -8.52
N VAL A 323 -16.17 1.03 -7.32
CA VAL A 323 -15.87 1.98 -6.23
C VAL A 323 -14.72 2.93 -6.61
N VAL A 324 -13.62 2.42 -7.17
CA VAL A 324 -12.50 3.27 -7.59
C VAL A 324 -12.95 4.23 -8.69
N LYS A 325 -13.73 3.76 -9.67
CA LYS A 325 -14.28 4.59 -10.75
C LYS A 325 -15.19 5.69 -10.20
N PHE A 326 -16.04 5.36 -9.23
CA PHE A 326 -16.94 6.31 -8.58
C PHE A 326 -16.17 7.48 -7.95
N TYR A 327 -15.16 7.18 -7.11
CA TYR A 327 -14.40 8.24 -6.43
C TYR A 327 -13.47 9.02 -7.37
N LEU A 328 -12.95 8.40 -8.44
CA LEU A 328 -12.22 9.15 -9.46
C LEU A 328 -13.12 10.11 -10.25
N PHE A 329 -14.37 9.73 -10.55
CA PHE A 329 -15.34 10.66 -11.12
C PHE A 329 -15.65 11.80 -10.13
N TYR A 330 -15.88 11.46 -8.86
CA TYR A 330 -16.12 12.43 -7.80
C TYR A 330 -15.00 13.46 -7.71
N GLU A 331 -13.73 13.02 -7.71
CA GLU A 331 -12.57 13.90 -7.70
C GLU A 331 -12.56 14.85 -8.90
N ARG A 332 -12.72 14.30 -10.11
CA ARG A 332 -12.67 15.09 -11.34
C ARG A 332 -13.83 16.08 -11.44
N TRP A 333 -15.01 15.71 -10.96
CA TRP A 333 -16.19 16.58 -10.94
C TRP A 333 -15.95 17.81 -10.06
N ARG A 334 -15.49 17.61 -8.81
CA ARG A 334 -15.16 18.70 -7.89
C ARG A 334 -14.02 19.58 -8.38
N ARG A 335 -13.09 19.03 -9.17
CA ARG A 335 -11.97 19.77 -9.77
C ARG A 335 -12.26 20.39 -11.14
N ALA A 336 -13.48 20.25 -11.66
CA ALA A 336 -13.85 20.64 -13.03
C ALA A 336 -12.90 20.05 -14.11
N LYS A 337 -12.47 18.80 -13.93
CA LYS A 337 -11.63 18.04 -14.88
C LYS A 337 -12.44 17.13 -15.81
N VAL A 338 -13.75 17.12 -15.68
CA VAL A 338 -14.72 16.54 -16.62
C VAL A 338 -15.66 17.64 -17.09
N GLU A 339 -16.21 17.50 -18.30
CA GLU A 339 -17.19 18.46 -18.82
C GLU A 339 -18.43 18.53 -17.93
N LYS A 340 -18.93 19.75 -17.68
CA LYS A 340 -20.20 19.98 -16.98
C LYS A 340 -21.39 19.61 -17.88
N SER A 341 -21.57 18.32 -18.11
CA SER A 341 -22.67 17.78 -18.91
C SER A 341 -23.73 17.15 -18.04
N GLU A 342 -24.99 17.49 -18.30
CA GLU A 342 -26.14 16.82 -17.68
C GLU A 342 -26.10 15.32 -17.94
N GLN A 343 -25.66 14.89 -19.13
CA GLN A 343 -25.56 13.47 -19.47
C GLN A 343 -24.55 12.72 -18.59
N TYR A 344 -23.37 13.31 -18.35
CA TYR A 344 -22.38 12.70 -17.45
C TYR A 344 -22.92 12.57 -16.02
N PHE A 345 -23.60 13.61 -15.55
CA PHE A 345 -24.16 13.61 -14.20
C PHE A 345 -25.34 12.63 -14.06
N GLN A 346 -26.21 12.52 -15.06
CA GLN A 346 -27.29 11.51 -15.07
C GLN A 346 -26.74 10.09 -15.13
N ASN A 347 -25.69 9.83 -15.91
CA ASN A 347 -25.02 8.53 -15.92
C ASN A 347 -24.44 8.20 -14.54
N PHE A 348 -23.82 9.16 -13.87
CA PHE A 348 -23.34 9.00 -12.49
C PHE A 348 -24.50 8.73 -11.51
N LYS A 349 -25.61 9.47 -11.61
CA LYS A 349 -26.80 9.26 -10.77
C LYS A 349 -27.41 7.87 -10.96
N SER A 350 -27.35 7.33 -12.18
CA SER A 350 -27.93 6.02 -12.55
C SER A 350 -27.24 4.80 -11.91
N VAL A 351 -26.09 4.99 -11.26
CA VAL A 351 -25.42 3.91 -10.50
C VAL A 351 -26.16 3.60 -9.19
N PHE A 352 -26.94 4.53 -8.66
CA PHE A 352 -27.69 4.33 -7.43
C PHE A 352 -29.11 3.84 -7.69
N HIS A 353 -29.60 2.99 -6.79
CA HIS A 353 -31.02 2.68 -6.75
C HIS A 353 -31.83 3.94 -6.35
N PRO A 354 -33.02 4.21 -6.92
CA PRO A 354 -33.80 5.42 -6.61
C PRO A 354 -34.16 5.58 -5.12
N LEU A 355 -34.25 4.45 -4.40
CA LEU A 355 -34.51 4.39 -2.96
C LEU A 355 -33.25 4.12 -2.12
N ALA A 356 -32.06 4.28 -2.70
CA ALA A 356 -30.83 4.09 -1.94
C ALA A 356 -30.72 5.11 -0.81
N ILE A 357 -30.20 4.66 0.33
CA ILE A 357 -29.96 5.48 1.51
C ILE A 357 -28.47 5.66 1.70
N PHE A 358 -28.09 6.88 2.03
CA PHE A 358 -26.76 7.26 2.47
C PHE A 358 -26.77 7.57 3.97
N VAL A 359 -25.95 6.88 4.75
CA VAL A 359 -25.72 7.20 6.16
C VAL A 359 -24.45 8.03 6.26
N HIS A 360 -24.63 9.31 6.55
CA HIS A 360 -23.55 10.27 6.71
C HIS A 360 -22.70 9.95 7.96
N PRO A 361 -21.40 10.27 7.99
CA PRO A 361 -20.55 10.14 9.18
C PRO A 361 -21.01 10.86 10.46
N LEU A 362 -22.03 11.72 10.35
CA LEU A 362 -22.69 12.38 11.48
C LEU A 362 -23.88 11.56 12.03
N GLY A 363 -24.11 10.35 11.51
CA GLY A 363 -25.22 9.48 11.90
C GLY A 363 -26.58 9.86 11.27
N VAL A 364 -26.60 10.77 10.29
CA VAL A 364 -27.82 11.20 9.60
C VAL A 364 -28.08 10.32 8.38
N GLU A 365 -29.28 9.77 8.28
CA GLU A 365 -29.74 9.05 7.09
C GLU A 365 -30.33 10.02 6.07
N LEU A 366 -29.79 10.01 4.85
CA LEU A 366 -30.20 10.85 3.74
C LEU A 366 -30.59 9.99 2.54
N PRO A 367 -31.74 10.25 1.89
CA PRO A 367 -32.03 9.67 0.59
C PRO A 367 -30.96 10.08 -0.43
N ILE A 368 -30.49 9.13 -1.25
CA ILE A 368 -29.36 9.37 -2.15
C ILE A 368 -29.60 10.55 -3.12
N HIS A 369 -30.85 10.83 -3.50
CA HIS A 369 -31.16 11.94 -4.39
C HIS A 369 -30.76 13.30 -3.80
N GLN A 370 -30.85 13.47 -2.48
CA GLN A 370 -30.40 14.70 -1.81
C GLN A 370 -28.88 14.84 -1.86
N CYS A 371 -28.16 13.73 -1.68
CA CYS A 371 -26.69 13.68 -1.83
C CYS A 371 -26.27 13.97 -3.28
N MET A 372 -27.03 13.47 -4.27
CA MET A 372 -26.82 13.79 -5.68
C MET A 372 -27.04 15.28 -5.95
N ASP A 373 -28.08 15.90 -5.39
CA ASP A 373 -28.32 17.34 -5.56
C ASP A 373 -27.19 18.19 -4.93
N ALA A 374 -26.63 17.75 -3.81
CA ALA A 374 -25.44 18.37 -3.21
C ALA A 374 -24.20 18.19 -4.09
N MET A 375 -23.97 16.99 -4.63
CA MET A 375 -22.87 16.69 -5.54
C MET A 375 -22.96 17.48 -6.85
N ALA A 376 -24.16 17.69 -7.40
CA ALA A 376 -24.36 18.52 -8.59
C ALA A 376 -23.88 19.97 -8.36
N LYS A 377 -24.11 20.50 -7.15
CA LYS A 377 -23.71 21.86 -6.75
C LYS A 377 -22.22 21.99 -6.48
N SER A 378 -21.51 20.89 -6.18
CA SER A 378 -20.07 20.92 -5.91
C SER A 378 -19.20 20.87 -7.16
N TYR A 379 -19.75 20.98 -8.38
CA TYR A 379 -18.93 21.01 -9.60
C TYR A 379 -17.93 22.17 -9.55
N GLY A 380 -16.64 21.86 -9.68
CA GLY A 380 -15.57 22.86 -9.72
C GLY A 380 -15.26 23.56 -8.39
N ASP A 381 -15.87 23.16 -7.27
CA ASP A 381 -15.63 23.78 -5.95
C ASP A 381 -14.19 23.60 -5.42
N LYS A 382 -13.46 22.65 -6.01
CA LYS A 382 -12.04 22.36 -5.78
C LYS A 382 -11.16 22.67 -6.99
N GLN A 383 -11.66 23.44 -7.97
CA GLN A 383 -10.84 23.85 -9.11
C GLN A 383 -9.67 24.72 -8.63
N GLY A 384 -8.46 24.37 -9.07
CA GLY A 384 -7.22 25.07 -8.67
C GLY A 384 -6.67 24.71 -7.28
N LYS A 385 -7.34 23.82 -6.53
CA LYS A 385 -6.87 23.32 -5.23
C LYS A 385 -6.14 21.98 -5.34
N GLN A 386 -5.33 21.65 -4.35
CA GLN A 386 -4.74 20.33 -4.21
C GLN A 386 -5.79 19.38 -3.63
N PHE A 387 -6.66 18.89 -4.52
CA PHE A 387 -7.73 17.98 -4.16
C PHE A 387 -7.48 16.60 -4.74
N TRP A 388 -7.35 15.61 -3.87
CA TRP A 388 -7.12 14.22 -4.25
C TRP A 388 -8.00 13.30 -3.43
N THR A 389 -8.52 12.26 -4.08
CA THR A 389 -9.22 11.19 -3.36
C THR A 389 -8.63 9.85 -3.75
N TRP A 390 -8.53 8.95 -2.79
CA TRP A 390 -8.18 7.56 -3.05
C TRP A 390 -8.94 6.65 -2.10
N VAL A 391 -8.99 5.39 -2.50
CA VAL A 391 -9.56 4.32 -1.71
C VAL A 391 -8.41 3.50 -1.16
N ASP A 392 -8.54 2.99 0.06
CA ASP A 392 -7.60 2.06 0.69
C ASP A 392 -8.39 0.90 1.31
N ARG A 393 -7.71 -0.21 1.54
CA ARG A 393 -8.29 -1.40 2.20
C ARG A 393 -9.56 -1.93 1.54
N LEU A 394 -9.72 -1.78 0.22
CA LEU A 394 -10.92 -2.25 -0.48
C LEU A 394 -11.05 -3.77 -0.39
N SER A 395 -12.19 -4.21 0.12
CA SER A 395 -12.63 -5.60 0.16
C SER A 395 -14.06 -5.71 -0.33
N SER A 396 -14.36 -6.83 -0.99
CA SER A 396 -15.70 -7.13 -1.49
C SER A 396 -16.03 -8.59 -1.20
N ALA A 397 -17.21 -8.82 -0.63
CA ALA A 397 -17.70 -10.15 -0.31
C ALA A 397 -19.10 -10.31 -0.90
N GLN A 398 -19.32 -11.39 -1.64
CA GLN A 398 -20.65 -11.73 -2.13
C GLN A 398 -21.45 -12.33 -0.97
N ILE A 399 -22.60 -11.72 -0.65
CA ILE A 399 -23.47 -12.12 0.47
C ILE A 399 -24.83 -12.67 0.03
N GLY A 400 -25.11 -12.63 -1.27
CA GLY A 400 -26.30 -13.18 -1.92
C GLY A 400 -26.01 -13.54 -3.38
N SER A 401 -27.03 -13.97 -4.12
CA SER A 401 -26.87 -14.38 -5.53
C SER A 401 -26.31 -13.26 -6.43
N ASP A 402 -26.73 -12.02 -6.18
CA ASP A 402 -26.37 -10.81 -6.92
C ASP A 402 -25.87 -9.69 -5.99
N THR A 403 -25.87 -9.92 -4.68
CA THR A 403 -25.65 -8.88 -3.68
C THR A 403 -24.24 -8.96 -3.10
N TRP A 404 -23.58 -7.81 -3.04
CA TRP A 404 -22.21 -7.63 -2.59
C TRP A 404 -22.14 -6.66 -1.43
N LEU A 405 -21.35 -7.02 -0.41
CA LEU A 405 -20.92 -6.13 0.65
C LEU A 405 -19.50 -5.67 0.34
N VAL A 406 -19.31 -4.37 0.16
CA VAL A 406 -18.01 -3.76 -0.15
C VAL A 406 -17.60 -2.85 1.01
N LYS A 407 -16.36 -2.98 1.47
CA LYS A 407 -15.81 -2.16 2.56
C LYS A 407 -14.47 -1.58 2.14
N PHE A 408 -14.23 -0.32 2.50
CA PHE A 408 -12.99 0.39 2.19
C PHE A 408 -12.84 1.64 3.04
N ASP A 409 -11.64 2.18 3.11
CA ASP A 409 -11.42 3.54 3.61
C ASP A 409 -11.40 4.50 2.43
N LYS A 410 -12.17 5.58 2.55
CA LYS A 410 -12.14 6.69 1.61
C LYS A 410 -11.29 7.80 2.22
N TRP A 411 -10.18 8.08 1.56
CA TRP A 411 -9.31 9.20 1.89
C TRP A 411 -9.56 10.37 0.95
N GLU A 412 -9.50 11.57 1.52
CA GLU A 412 -9.59 12.82 0.78
C GLU A 412 -8.55 13.79 1.34
N LEU A 413 -7.71 14.32 0.46
CA LEU A 413 -6.77 15.38 0.73
C LEU A 413 -7.30 16.65 0.08
N ASN A 414 -7.45 17.69 0.88
CA ASN A 414 -7.89 19.01 0.44
C ASN A 414 -6.90 20.06 0.92
N ASP A 415 -5.98 20.45 0.04
CA ASP A 415 -4.80 21.23 0.38
C ASP A 415 -4.02 20.50 1.49
N ASP A 416 -3.91 21.05 2.70
CA ASP A 416 -3.22 20.41 3.82
C ASP A 416 -4.15 19.60 4.75
N GLU A 417 -5.45 19.56 4.46
CA GLU A 417 -6.44 18.85 5.27
C GLU A 417 -6.65 17.44 4.75
N LEU A 418 -6.12 16.46 5.48
CA LEU A 418 -6.35 15.04 5.25
C LEU A 418 -7.53 14.56 6.09
N GLN A 419 -8.46 13.84 5.46
CA GLN A 419 -9.59 13.22 6.14
C GLN A 419 -9.78 11.77 5.67
N CYS A 420 -10.34 10.94 6.56
CA CYS A 420 -10.62 9.55 6.25
C CYS A 420 -12.00 9.13 6.77
N SER A 421 -12.76 8.44 5.93
CA SER A 421 -14.03 7.81 6.33
C SER A 421 -14.02 6.31 6.02
N LEU A 422 -14.42 5.51 6.99
CA LEU A 422 -14.65 4.09 6.84
C LEU A 422 -15.99 3.91 6.13
N THR A 423 -15.96 3.29 4.94
CA THR A 423 -17.13 3.20 4.07
C THR A 423 -17.56 1.74 3.89
N THR A 424 -18.84 1.48 4.06
CA THR A 424 -19.50 0.21 3.73
C THR A 424 -20.59 0.46 2.69
N VAL A 425 -20.58 -0.32 1.62
CA VAL A 425 -21.53 -0.21 0.51
C VAL A 425 -22.21 -1.56 0.28
N LEU A 426 -23.52 -1.52 0.12
CA LEU A 426 -24.30 -2.65 -0.40
C LEU A 426 -24.55 -2.42 -1.88
N MET A 427 -24.11 -3.36 -2.72
CA MET A 427 -24.26 -3.31 -4.18
C MET A 427 -25.03 -4.53 -4.69
N SER A 428 -25.75 -4.36 -5.79
CA SER A 428 -26.33 -5.47 -6.57
C SER A 428 -25.73 -5.49 -7.97
N SER A 429 -25.29 -6.65 -8.46
CA SER A 429 -24.96 -6.84 -9.88
C SER A 429 -26.24 -6.73 -10.72
N LYS A 430 -26.20 -6.02 -11.85
CA LYS A 430 -27.32 -5.93 -12.78
C LYS A 430 -27.36 -7.20 -13.63
N SER A 431 -28.47 -7.94 -13.58
CA SER A 431 -28.65 -9.20 -14.33
C SER A 431 -28.71 -9.02 -15.84
N GLU A 432 -29.08 -7.84 -16.32
CA GLU A 432 -29.32 -7.55 -17.75
C GLU A 432 -28.15 -6.83 -18.44
N VAL A 433 -27.25 -6.21 -17.67
CA VAL A 433 -26.08 -5.49 -18.18
C VAL A 433 -24.85 -6.10 -17.51
N PRO A 434 -24.04 -6.88 -18.25
CA PRO A 434 -22.75 -7.33 -17.74
C PRO A 434 -21.96 -6.12 -17.26
N ASP A 435 -21.21 -6.28 -16.16
CA ASP A 435 -20.30 -5.24 -15.70
C ASP A 435 -20.99 -3.94 -15.26
N ALA A 436 -22.18 -4.03 -14.68
CA ALA A 436 -22.85 -2.90 -14.05
C ALA A 436 -23.37 -3.25 -12.66
N TYR A 437 -23.06 -2.38 -11.69
CA TYR A 437 -23.55 -2.50 -10.32
C TYR A 437 -24.58 -1.42 -10.02
N THR A 438 -25.48 -1.72 -9.09
CA THR A 438 -26.42 -0.77 -8.51
C THR A 438 -26.10 -0.60 -7.04
N TRP A 439 -25.80 0.62 -6.62
CA TRP A 439 -25.54 0.96 -5.21
C TRP A 439 -26.89 1.06 -4.49
N LEU A 440 -27.10 0.18 -3.51
CA LEU A 440 -28.35 0.06 -2.76
C LEU A 440 -28.30 0.84 -1.44
N HIS A 441 -27.14 0.89 -0.81
CA HIS A 441 -26.91 1.56 0.47
C HIS A 441 -25.44 1.91 0.61
N MET A 442 -25.15 3.07 1.20
CA MET A 442 -23.79 3.49 1.55
C MET A 442 -23.81 4.03 2.98
N HIS A 443 -22.90 3.56 3.81
CA HIS A 443 -22.73 4.02 5.18
C HIS A 443 -21.28 4.40 5.38
N GLN A 444 -21.05 5.63 5.84
CA GLN A 444 -19.73 6.14 6.16
C GLN A 444 -19.66 6.55 7.63
N THR A 445 -18.53 6.27 8.27
CA THR A 445 -18.17 6.76 9.61
C THR A 445 -16.80 7.39 9.55
N TRP A 446 -16.53 8.41 10.37
CA TRP A 446 -15.19 8.97 10.45
C TRP A 446 -14.19 7.96 11.01
N LEU A 447 -12.95 8.01 10.53
CA LEU A 447 -11.83 7.39 11.22
C LEU A 447 -11.39 8.33 12.35
N ASP A 448 -11.31 7.80 13.57
CA ASP A 448 -10.97 8.58 14.76
C ASP A 448 -9.69 9.40 14.58
N GLY A 449 -9.75 10.69 14.90
CA GLY A 449 -8.61 11.62 14.84
C GLY A 449 -8.26 12.15 13.45
N VAL A 450 -9.05 11.80 12.42
CA VAL A 450 -8.89 12.29 11.04
C VAL A 450 -10.23 12.88 10.52
N GLU A 451 -11.01 13.48 11.42
CA GLU A 451 -12.31 14.06 11.12
C GLU A 451 -12.21 15.43 10.42
N LEU A 452 -13.24 15.76 9.65
CA LEU A 452 -13.41 17.11 9.11
C LEU A 452 -13.68 18.14 10.19
N LYS A 453 -13.00 19.29 10.10
CA LYS A 453 -13.30 20.47 10.93
C LYS A 453 -14.71 21.02 10.68
N GLU A 454 -15.21 20.91 9.45
CA GLU A 454 -16.55 21.34 9.05
C GLU A 454 -17.31 20.20 8.34
N PRO A 455 -17.84 19.22 9.10
CA PRO A 455 -18.41 18.01 8.53
C PRO A 455 -19.71 18.25 7.75
N GLU A 456 -20.38 19.40 7.95
CA GLU A 456 -21.63 19.75 7.25
C GLU A 456 -21.44 20.12 5.77
N ARG A 457 -20.21 20.43 5.35
CA ARG A 457 -19.88 20.75 3.95
C ARG A 457 -19.51 19.53 3.12
N TRP A 458 -19.58 18.35 3.71
CA TRP A 458 -19.13 17.11 3.10
C TRP A 458 -20.26 16.40 2.35
N VAL A 459 -19.92 15.72 1.24
CA VAL A 459 -20.91 15.23 0.27
C VAL A 459 -20.94 13.70 0.18
N PHE A 460 -19.78 13.07 0.02
CA PHE A 460 -19.55 11.63 -0.23
C PHE A 460 -18.16 11.22 0.23
#